data_AF-A0A4Q9N2J1-F1
#
_entry.id   AF-A0A4Q9N2J1-F1
#
_cell.length_a   1.000
_cell.length_b   1.000
_cell.length_c   1.000
_cell.angle_alpha   90.00
_cell.angle_beta   90.00
_cell.angle_gamma   90.00
#
_symmetry.space_group_name_H-M   'P 1'
#
loop_
_entity.id
_entity.type
_entity.pdbx_description
1 polymer ?
#
loop_
_entity_poly.entity_id
_entity_poly.type
_entity_poly.pdbx_seq_one_letter_code
_entity_poly.pdbx_strand_id
1 'polypeptide(L)'
;LLLSLPTSRPLTGKLISLGVDEHYAQRISAAVAQAELRFKESCEAGYRRRRLKILSQPFSSLDPNAVSTLSVYYSALYSKLVGDWASYILNTFAPRFVNAQELHKQAHTSRSRSPSNKPGFNQSAVPLLEQFFNANAFPSRLEKYDLASRCGMSYKQINTWFQNHRTRIRKEGGSLNKPQTANQFIVEFENNVLEALLPLHDEVDD
;
A
#
# COMPACT_ATOMS: atom_id res chain seq x y z
N LEU A 1 2.11 19.62 -29.01
CA LEU A 1 1.01 18.96 -28.27
C LEU A 1 1.55 18.52 -26.91
N LEU A 2 0.84 18.87 -25.83
CA LEU A 2 1.17 18.46 -24.46
C LEU A 2 0.71 17.03 -24.23
N LEU A 3 1.45 16.24 -23.44
CA LEU A 3 0.97 14.94 -22.95
C LEU A 3 -0.19 15.20 -21.98
N SER A 4 -1.37 14.66 -22.27
CA SER A 4 -2.55 14.75 -21.40
C SER A 4 -2.95 13.36 -20.97
N LEU A 5 -2.66 12.99 -19.72
CA LEU A 5 -3.00 11.68 -19.16
C LEU A 5 -4.42 11.70 -18.58
N PRO A 6 -5.23 10.64 -18.78
CA PRO A 6 -6.59 10.57 -18.25
C PRO A 6 -6.60 10.49 -16.72
N THR A 7 -7.70 10.82 -16.07
CA THR A 7 -7.93 10.51 -14.65
C THR A 7 -8.91 9.35 -14.55
N SER A 8 -8.62 8.38 -13.70
CA SER A 8 -9.44 7.18 -13.52
C SER A 8 -10.73 7.48 -12.76
N ARG A 9 -11.73 6.62 -12.95
CA ARG A 9 -12.99 6.71 -12.21
C ARG A 9 -12.75 6.34 -10.74
N PRO A 10 -13.47 7.00 -9.80
CA PRO A 10 -13.43 6.63 -8.39
C PRO A 10 -13.72 5.13 -8.19
N LEU A 11 -12.98 4.51 -7.27
CA LEU A 11 -13.15 3.10 -6.91
C LEU A 11 -14.28 2.88 -5.90
N THR A 12 -14.84 3.96 -5.31
CA THR A 12 -15.84 3.91 -4.23
C THR A 12 -16.96 2.90 -4.48
N GLY A 13 -17.65 2.97 -5.61
CA GLY A 13 -18.77 2.06 -5.90
C GLY A 13 -18.36 0.59 -6.00
N LYS A 14 -17.17 0.33 -6.57
CA LYS A 14 -16.62 -1.04 -6.65
C LYS A 14 -16.22 -1.56 -5.26
N LEU A 15 -15.63 -0.71 -4.42
CA LEU A 15 -15.26 -1.06 -3.05
C LEU A 15 -16.48 -1.37 -2.19
N ILE A 16 -17.55 -0.56 -2.30
CA ILE A 16 -18.82 -0.83 -1.61
C ILE A 16 -19.41 -2.18 -2.04
N SER A 17 -19.37 -2.49 -3.36
CA SER A 17 -19.84 -3.79 -3.86
C SER A 17 -19.03 -4.99 -3.34
N LEU A 18 -17.80 -4.76 -2.89
CA LEU A 18 -16.93 -5.77 -2.25
C LEU A 18 -17.15 -5.87 -0.73
N GLY A 19 -18.12 -5.14 -0.18
CA GLY A 19 -18.44 -5.16 1.26
C GLY A 19 -17.60 -4.19 2.10
N VAL A 20 -16.85 -3.28 1.47
CA VAL A 20 -16.16 -2.20 2.19
C VAL A 20 -17.20 -1.15 2.61
N ASP A 21 -17.22 -0.81 3.90
CA ASP A 21 -18.07 0.26 4.42
C ASP A 21 -17.84 1.59 3.67
N GLU A 22 -18.91 2.37 3.48
CA GLU A 22 -18.91 3.55 2.63
C GLU A 22 -17.84 4.58 3.03
N HIS A 23 -17.66 4.82 4.33
CA HIS A 23 -16.66 5.76 4.81
C HIS A 23 -15.24 5.33 4.39
N TYR A 24 -14.93 4.05 4.57
CA TYR A 24 -13.63 3.51 4.17
C TYR A 24 -13.49 3.45 2.64
N ALA A 25 -14.54 3.08 1.91
CA ALA A 25 -14.54 3.05 0.45
C ALA A 25 -14.24 4.44 -0.15
N GLN A 26 -14.84 5.50 0.41
CA GLN A 26 -14.56 6.89 0.01
C GLN A 26 -13.10 7.25 0.28
N ARG A 27 -12.58 6.94 1.48
CA ARG A 27 -11.18 7.23 1.84
C ARG A 27 -10.17 6.47 0.98
N ILE A 28 -10.42 5.18 0.69
CA ILE A 28 -9.55 4.37 -0.19
C ILE A 28 -9.56 4.99 -1.57
N SER A 29 -10.72 5.28 -2.12
CA SER A 29 -10.84 5.88 -3.44
C SER A 29 -10.13 7.24 -3.52
N ALA A 30 -10.24 8.08 -2.49
CA ALA A 30 -9.58 9.38 -2.43
C ALA A 30 -8.05 9.24 -2.37
N ALA A 31 -7.54 8.31 -1.55
CA ALA A 31 -6.11 8.05 -1.46
C ALA A 31 -5.51 7.55 -2.79
N VAL A 32 -6.21 6.63 -3.47
CA VAL A 32 -5.80 6.15 -4.81
C VAL A 32 -5.80 7.29 -5.83
N ALA A 33 -6.81 8.15 -5.81
CA ALA A 33 -6.89 9.31 -6.71
C ALA A 33 -5.75 10.32 -6.47
N GLN A 34 -5.37 10.56 -5.20
CA GLN A 34 -4.23 11.42 -4.86
C GLN A 34 -2.90 10.82 -5.33
N ALA A 35 -2.70 9.51 -5.13
CA ALA A 35 -1.52 8.82 -5.63
C ALA A 35 -1.44 8.88 -7.17
N GLU A 36 -2.56 8.66 -7.84
CA GLU A 36 -2.68 8.75 -9.31
C GLU A 36 -2.33 10.15 -9.81
N LEU A 37 -2.82 11.20 -9.14
CA LEU A 37 -2.50 12.59 -9.48
C LEU A 37 -1.00 12.88 -9.38
N ARG A 38 -0.36 12.51 -8.26
CA ARG A 38 1.09 12.69 -8.07
C ARG A 38 1.90 11.95 -9.14
N PHE A 39 1.48 10.73 -9.47
CA PHE A 39 2.13 9.94 -10.50
C PHE A 39 1.96 10.56 -11.89
N LYS A 40 0.75 11.02 -12.22
CA LYS A 40 0.45 11.76 -13.44
C LYS A 40 1.36 12.99 -13.60
N GLU A 41 1.44 13.83 -12.57
CA GLU A 41 2.30 15.02 -12.56
C GLU A 41 3.77 14.66 -12.80
N SER A 42 4.25 13.59 -12.17
CA SER A 42 5.62 13.07 -12.35
C SER A 42 5.86 12.60 -13.79
N CYS A 43 4.92 11.86 -14.38
CA CYS A 43 4.99 11.44 -15.79
C CYS A 43 5.03 12.64 -16.74
N GLU A 44 4.14 13.62 -16.56
CA GLU A 44 4.07 14.82 -17.38
C GLU A 44 5.34 15.68 -17.26
N ALA A 45 5.88 15.85 -16.05
CA ALA A 45 7.14 16.54 -15.82
C ALA A 45 8.34 15.80 -16.44
N GLY A 46 8.36 14.47 -16.34
CA GLY A 46 9.36 13.62 -17.00
C GLY A 46 9.29 13.74 -18.52
N TYR A 47 8.08 13.69 -19.09
CA TYR A 47 7.85 13.86 -20.52
C TYR A 47 8.34 15.22 -21.00
N ARG A 48 7.94 16.30 -20.31
CA ARG A 48 8.34 17.67 -20.63
C ARG A 48 9.86 17.82 -20.66
N ARG A 49 10.57 17.32 -19.64
CA ARG A 49 12.04 17.36 -19.56
C ARG A 49 12.70 16.61 -20.72
N ARG A 50 12.25 15.40 -21.03
CA ARG A 50 12.84 14.57 -22.11
C ARG A 50 12.52 15.12 -23.50
N ARG A 51 11.30 15.63 -23.72
CA ARG A 51 10.90 16.29 -24.96
C ARG A 51 11.76 17.53 -25.24
N LEU A 52 11.99 18.38 -24.24
CA LEU A 52 12.85 19.56 -24.39
C LEU A 52 14.28 19.16 -24.80
N LYS A 53 14.82 18.10 -24.19
CA LYS A 53 16.14 17.56 -24.57
C LYS A 53 16.19 17.06 -26.01
N ILE A 54 15.14 16.39 -26.49
CA ILE A 54 15.05 15.94 -27.89
C ILE A 54 15.03 17.16 -28.82
N LEU A 55 14.17 18.15 -28.53
CA LEU A 55 14.03 19.34 -29.36
C LEU A 55 15.26 20.25 -29.35
N SER A 56 16.11 20.17 -28.32
CA SER A 56 17.39 20.89 -28.27
C SER A 56 18.52 20.21 -29.03
N GLN A 57 18.31 19.01 -29.59
CA GLN A 57 19.35 18.33 -30.38
C GLN A 57 19.49 18.93 -31.78
N PRO A 58 20.68 18.82 -32.41
CA PRO A 58 20.87 19.19 -33.81
C PRO A 58 19.91 18.43 -34.72
N PHE A 59 19.40 19.10 -35.78
CA PHE A 59 18.45 18.50 -36.72
C PHE A 59 18.95 17.19 -37.35
N SER A 60 20.26 17.06 -37.54
CA SER A 60 20.90 15.86 -38.11
C SER A 60 20.82 14.60 -37.23
N SER A 61 20.58 14.73 -35.92
CA SER A 61 20.41 13.61 -34.99
C SER A 61 18.96 13.43 -34.51
N LEU A 62 18.02 14.22 -35.05
CA LEU A 62 16.64 14.25 -34.60
C LEU A 62 15.84 13.13 -35.27
N ASP A 63 15.46 12.10 -34.52
CA ASP A 63 14.46 11.14 -34.99
C ASP A 63 13.07 11.84 -35.06
N PRO A 64 12.43 11.91 -36.25
CA PRO A 64 11.12 12.53 -36.43
C PRO A 64 10.03 11.96 -35.52
N ASN A 65 10.17 10.70 -35.12
CA ASN A 65 9.18 9.99 -34.30
C ASN A 65 9.48 10.01 -32.80
N ALA A 66 10.66 10.48 -32.37
CA ALA A 66 11.11 10.37 -30.99
C ALA A 66 10.12 10.97 -29.97
N VAL A 67 9.51 12.12 -30.30
CA VAL A 67 8.54 12.78 -29.41
C VAL A 67 7.21 12.01 -29.35
N SER A 68 6.78 11.41 -30.46
CA SER A 68 5.57 10.58 -30.54
C SER A 68 5.77 9.28 -29.76
N THR A 69 6.87 8.58 -30.00
CA THR A 69 7.27 7.36 -29.28
C THR A 69 7.35 7.62 -27.78
N LEU A 70 7.94 8.75 -27.37
CA LEU A 70 7.99 9.15 -25.97
C LEU A 70 6.59 9.37 -25.39
N SER A 71 5.68 10.01 -26.13
CA SER A 71 4.30 10.24 -25.70
C SER A 71 3.54 8.92 -25.50
N VAL A 72 3.68 8.00 -26.45
CA VAL A 72 3.09 6.65 -26.37
C VAL A 72 3.64 5.89 -25.17
N TYR A 73 4.96 5.93 -24.96
CA TYR A 73 5.61 5.29 -23.81
C TYR A 73 5.04 5.76 -22.48
N TYR A 74 4.97 7.07 -22.23
CA TYR A 74 4.42 7.59 -20.97
C TYR A 74 2.94 7.28 -20.80
N SER A 75 2.16 7.34 -21.89
CA SER A 75 0.73 6.99 -21.84
C SER A 75 0.52 5.52 -21.49
N ALA A 76 1.31 4.62 -22.07
CA ALA A 76 1.27 3.19 -21.79
C ALA A 76 1.75 2.87 -20.37
N LEU A 77 2.86 3.47 -19.93
CA LEU A 77 3.38 3.33 -18.57
C LEU A 77 2.33 3.77 -17.54
N TYR A 78 1.72 4.94 -17.78
CA TYR A 78 0.70 5.49 -16.91
C TYR A 78 -0.51 4.57 -16.79
N SER A 79 -1.09 4.21 -17.93
CA SER A 79 -2.29 3.36 -17.99
C SER A 79 -2.06 2.00 -17.35
N LYS A 80 -0.88 1.40 -17.59
CA LYS A 80 -0.50 0.13 -16.97
C LYS A 80 -0.41 0.25 -15.45
N LEU A 81 0.34 1.23 -14.93
CA LEU A 81 0.57 1.32 -13.49
C LEU A 81 -0.72 1.64 -12.72
N VAL A 82 -1.53 2.58 -13.23
CA VAL A 82 -2.82 2.93 -12.60
C VAL A 82 -3.80 1.76 -12.68
N GLY A 83 -3.79 0.99 -13.78
CA GLY A 83 -4.55 -0.26 -13.90
C GLY A 83 -4.08 -1.33 -12.90
N ASP A 84 -2.77 -1.49 -12.73
CA ASP A 84 -2.17 -2.42 -11.76
C ASP A 84 -2.57 -2.02 -10.33
N TRP A 85 -2.56 -0.71 -10.00
CA TRP A 85 -3.01 -0.18 -8.70
C TRP A 85 -4.48 -0.43 -8.44
N ALA A 86 -5.36 -0.11 -9.38
CA ALA A 86 -6.79 -0.37 -9.25
C ALA A 86 -7.08 -1.87 -9.07
N SER A 87 -6.40 -2.71 -9.85
CA SER A 87 -6.53 -4.17 -9.76
C SER A 87 -6.05 -4.70 -8.41
N TYR A 88 -4.92 -4.22 -7.92
CA TYR A 88 -4.41 -4.57 -6.60
C TYR A 88 -5.39 -4.18 -5.48
N ILE A 89 -5.90 -2.95 -5.52
CA ILE A 89 -6.85 -2.45 -4.51
C ILE A 89 -8.12 -3.30 -4.49
N LEU A 90 -8.68 -3.61 -5.65
CA LEU A 90 -9.95 -4.33 -5.73
C LEU A 90 -9.79 -5.83 -5.46
N ASN A 91 -8.74 -6.46 -5.99
CA ASN A 91 -8.61 -7.92 -5.99
C ASN A 91 -7.79 -8.46 -4.81
N THR A 92 -6.96 -7.63 -4.17
CA THR A 92 -6.06 -8.06 -3.09
C THR A 92 -6.29 -7.29 -1.82
N PHE A 93 -6.29 -5.95 -1.88
CA PHE A 93 -6.42 -5.12 -0.67
C PHE A 93 -7.82 -5.19 -0.07
N ALA A 94 -8.86 -4.91 -0.84
CA ALA A 94 -10.22 -4.80 -0.32
C ALA A 94 -10.73 -6.09 0.34
N PRO A 95 -10.54 -7.30 -0.23
CA PRO A 95 -10.93 -8.54 0.43
C PRO A 95 -10.20 -8.77 1.76
N ARG A 96 -8.89 -8.46 1.82
CA ARG A 96 -8.10 -8.57 3.06
C ARG A 96 -8.58 -7.58 4.11
N PHE A 97 -8.86 -6.34 3.70
CA PHE A 97 -9.36 -5.29 4.57
C PHE A 97 -10.71 -5.65 5.20
N VAL A 98 -11.67 -6.14 4.40
CA VAL A 98 -12.98 -6.57 4.89
C VAL A 98 -12.84 -7.73 5.87
N ASN A 99 -12.00 -8.72 5.56
CA ASN A 99 -11.75 -9.86 6.45
C ASN A 99 -11.12 -9.40 7.79
N ALA A 100 -10.11 -8.53 7.74
CA ALA A 100 -9.49 -7.97 8.93
C ALA A 100 -10.50 -7.18 9.80
N GLN A 101 -11.40 -6.40 9.18
CA GLN A 101 -12.48 -5.72 9.91
C GLN A 101 -13.44 -6.69 10.58
N GLU A 102 -13.85 -7.74 9.89
CA GLU A 102 -14.80 -8.72 10.40
C GLU A 102 -14.22 -9.50 11.60
N LEU A 103 -12.97 -9.95 11.49
CA LEU A 103 -12.26 -10.58 12.60
C LEU A 103 -12.14 -9.63 13.82
N HIS A 104 -11.90 -8.35 13.58
CA HIS A 104 -11.84 -7.35 14.65
C HIS A 104 -13.22 -7.16 15.31
N LYS A 105 -14.30 -7.06 14.52
CA LYS A 105 -15.66 -6.97 15.05
C LYS A 105 -16.01 -8.19 15.90
N GLN A 106 -15.74 -9.40 15.43
CA GLN A 106 -15.99 -10.64 16.18
C GLN A 106 -15.20 -10.72 17.50
N ALA A 107 -13.96 -10.21 17.50
CA ALA A 107 -13.14 -10.14 18.72
C ALA A 107 -13.68 -9.13 19.75
N HIS A 108 -14.33 -8.04 19.30
CA HIS A 108 -14.94 -7.04 20.18
C HIS A 108 -16.32 -7.45 20.69
N THR A 109 -17.17 -8.07 19.86
CA THR A 109 -18.51 -8.52 20.30
C THR A 109 -18.46 -9.67 21.31
N SER A 110 -17.41 -10.49 21.26
CA SER A 110 -17.19 -11.58 22.22
C SER A 110 -16.54 -11.11 23.52
N ARG A 111 -16.16 -9.82 23.63
CA ARG A 111 -15.40 -9.28 24.77
C ARG A 111 -16.05 -8.01 25.31
N SER A 112 -17.26 -8.14 25.84
CA SER A 112 -17.90 -7.13 26.71
C SER A 112 -17.16 -6.99 28.04
N ARG A 113 -15.91 -6.46 28.05
CA ARG A 113 -15.21 -6.07 29.28
C ARG A 113 -14.21 -4.94 29.02
N SER A 114 -14.54 -3.76 29.56
CA SER A 114 -13.66 -2.68 30.06
C SER A 114 -12.37 -2.33 29.28
N PRO A 115 -12.10 -1.04 28.97
CA PRO A 115 -10.91 -0.56 28.24
C PRO A 115 -9.54 -1.01 28.79
N SER A 116 -9.48 -1.49 30.03
CA SER A 116 -8.27 -1.99 30.69
C SER A 116 -7.79 -3.38 30.24
N ASN A 117 -8.57 -4.12 29.44
CA ASN A 117 -8.23 -5.50 29.04
C ASN A 117 -7.63 -5.59 27.62
N LYS A 118 -6.56 -4.83 27.34
CA LYS A 118 -5.74 -5.11 26.15
C LYS A 118 -5.28 -6.58 26.21
N PRO A 119 -5.55 -7.41 25.20
CA PRO A 119 -5.13 -8.81 25.24
C PRO A 119 -3.62 -8.86 25.45
N GLY A 120 -3.16 -9.67 26.41
CA GLY A 120 -1.74 -9.93 26.59
C GLY A 120 -1.10 -10.47 25.30
N PHE A 121 0.23 -10.46 25.23
CA PHE A 121 0.92 -11.04 24.08
C PHE A 121 0.53 -12.51 23.92
N ASN A 122 0.02 -12.89 22.74
CA ASN A 122 -0.40 -14.25 22.49
C ASN A 122 0.81 -15.13 22.15
N GLN A 123 1.32 -15.84 23.16
CA GLN A 123 2.51 -16.69 22.99
C GLN A 123 2.29 -17.82 21.97
N SER A 124 1.06 -18.32 21.80
CA SER A 124 0.78 -19.40 20.83
C SER A 124 0.88 -18.93 19.37
N ALA A 125 0.89 -17.62 19.13
CA ALA A 125 1.04 -17.02 17.80
C ALA A 125 2.51 -16.87 17.35
N VAL A 126 3.48 -17.09 18.24
CA VAL A 126 4.91 -16.94 17.93
C VAL A 126 5.35 -17.77 16.71
N PRO A 127 4.96 -19.06 16.55
CA PRO A 127 5.36 -19.83 15.38
C PRO A 127 4.91 -19.21 14.05
N LEU A 128 3.71 -18.61 14.02
CA LEU A 128 3.21 -17.91 12.84
C LEU A 128 4.01 -16.64 12.54
N LEU A 129 4.37 -15.88 13.59
CA LEU A 129 5.16 -14.65 13.44
C LEU A 129 6.59 -14.95 12.98
N GLU A 130 7.20 -16.01 13.52
CA GLU A 130 8.52 -16.51 13.12
C GLU A 130 8.51 -17.00 11.66
N GLN A 131 7.49 -17.78 11.27
CA GLN A 131 7.30 -18.21 9.89
C GLN A 131 7.20 -17.02 8.93
N PHE A 132 6.41 -16.01 9.29
CA PHE A 132 6.30 -14.79 8.51
C PHE A 132 7.64 -14.04 8.45
N PHE A 133 8.30 -13.87 9.60
CA PHE A 133 9.56 -13.14 9.71
C PHE A 133 10.68 -13.73 8.83
N ASN A 134 10.77 -15.05 8.79
CA ASN A 134 11.74 -15.77 7.96
C ASN A 134 11.56 -15.50 6.47
N ALA A 135 10.31 -15.28 6.01
CA ALA A 135 10.02 -14.87 4.65
C ALA A 135 10.15 -13.36 4.42
N ASN A 136 9.68 -12.56 5.38
CA ASN A 136 9.65 -11.10 5.32
C ASN A 136 9.81 -10.49 6.73
N ALA A 137 11.01 -10.00 7.05
CA ALA A 137 11.31 -9.34 8.33
C ALA A 137 10.73 -7.92 8.45
N PHE A 138 10.15 -7.40 7.36
CA PHE A 138 9.63 -6.05 7.22
C PHE A 138 8.18 -6.08 6.71
N PRO A 139 7.23 -6.59 7.51
CA PRO A 139 5.83 -6.62 7.11
C PRO A 139 5.30 -5.21 6.82
N SER A 140 4.53 -5.08 5.74
CA SER A 140 3.77 -3.89 5.42
C SER A 140 2.71 -3.61 6.49
N ARG A 141 2.14 -2.40 6.51
CA ARG A 141 1.12 -2.04 7.51
C ARG A 141 -0.10 -2.96 7.40
N LEU A 142 -0.56 -3.32 6.19
CA LEU A 142 -1.65 -4.26 5.99
C LEU A 142 -1.30 -5.66 6.51
N GLU A 143 -0.09 -6.15 6.23
CA GLU A 143 0.37 -7.45 6.73
C GLU A 143 0.38 -7.49 8.26
N LYS A 144 0.75 -6.38 8.93
CA LYS A 144 0.66 -6.28 10.39
C LYS A 144 -0.78 -6.30 10.90
N TYR A 145 -1.75 -5.70 10.21
CA TYR A 145 -3.17 -5.79 10.58
C TYR A 145 -3.73 -7.19 10.40
N ASP A 146 -3.36 -7.88 9.32
CA ASP A 146 -3.75 -9.27 9.10
C ASP A 146 -3.15 -10.19 10.17
N LEU A 147 -1.86 -10.01 10.50
CA LEU A 147 -1.21 -10.75 11.58
C LEU A 147 -1.85 -10.43 12.93
N ALA A 148 -2.19 -9.16 13.20
CA ALA A 148 -2.87 -8.77 14.43
C ALA A 148 -4.19 -9.51 14.58
N SER A 149 -5.00 -9.52 13.52
CA SER A 149 -6.30 -10.20 13.47
C SER A 149 -6.15 -11.71 13.66
N ARG A 150 -5.22 -12.35 12.92
CA ARG A 150 -4.97 -13.81 12.99
C ARG A 150 -4.41 -14.25 14.34
N CYS A 151 -3.59 -13.42 14.96
CA CYS A 151 -2.94 -13.73 16.23
C CYS A 151 -3.78 -13.32 17.46
N GLY A 152 -4.93 -12.65 17.26
CA GLY A 152 -5.73 -12.11 18.36
C GLY A 152 -4.98 -11.05 19.19
N MET A 153 -4.12 -10.26 18.53
CA MET A 153 -3.30 -9.23 19.16
C MET A 153 -3.57 -7.87 18.53
N SER A 154 -3.16 -6.80 19.19
CA SER A 154 -3.20 -5.45 18.61
C SER A 154 -2.13 -5.26 17.54
N TYR A 155 -2.39 -4.37 16.58
CA TYR A 155 -1.39 -3.90 15.62
C TYR A 155 -0.09 -3.46 16.31
N LYS A 156 -0.22 -2.74 17.45
CA LYS A 156 0.93 -2.28 18.24
C LYS A 156 1.77 -3.44 18.76
N GLN A 157 1.16 -4.51 19.26
CA GLN A 157 1.87 -5.70 19.72
C GLN A 157 2.62 -6.38 18.57
N ILE A 158 1.99 -6.55 17.40
CA ILE A 158 2.65 -7.08 16.21
C ILE A 158 3.81 -6.19 15.81
N ASN A 159 3.60 -4.88 15.72
CA ASN A 159 4.64 -3.94 15.33
C ASN A 159 5.85 -3.98 16.28
N THR A 160 5.60 -3.97 17.59
CA THR A 160 6.64 -4.10 18.62
C THR A 160 7.35 -5.45 18.54
N TRP A 161 6.63 -6.55 18.29
CA TRP A 161 7.24 -7.86 18.15
C TRP A 161 8.24 -7.88 16.98
N PHE A 162 7.87 -7.39 15.80
CA PHE A 162 8.79 -7.33 14.65
C PHE A 162 9.97 -6.37 14.89
N GLN A 163 9.77 -5.26 15.60
CA GLN A 163 10.86 -4.35 15.99
C GLN A 163 11.87 -5.02 16.93
N ASN A 164 11.36 -5.66 18.00
CA ASN A 164 12.19 -6.36 18.98
C ASN A 164 12.91 -7.55 18.35
N HIS A 165 12.21 -8.33 17.53
CA HIS A 165 12.76 -9.49 16.85
C HIS A 165 13.90 -9.08 15.90
N ARG A 166 13.74 -8.05 15.05
CA ARG A 166 14.84 -7.53 14.22
C ARG A 166 16.04 -7.08 15.04
N THR A 167 15.79 -6.45 16.19
CA THR A 167 16.85 -5.97 17.09
C THR A 167 17.63 -7.14 17.67
N ARG A 168 16.95 -8.22 18.07
CA ARG A 168 17.57 -9.46 18.56
C ARG A 168 18.46 -10.11 17.49
N ILE A 169 17.92 -10.34 16.29
CA ILE A 169 18.67 -10.97 15.19
C ILE A 169 19.93 -10.16 14.83
N ARG A 170 19.84 -8.82 14.81
CA ARG A 170 21.02 -7.97 14.57
C ARG A 170 22.07 -8.09 15.66
N LYS A 171 21.67 -8.19 16.93
CA LYS A 171 22.60 -8.39 18.06
C LYS A 171 23.28 -9.76 17.99
N GLU A 172 22.58 -10.77 17.47
CA GLU A 172 23.09 -12.13 17.26
C GLU A 172 23.93 -12.26 15.97
N GLY A 173 24.12 -11.17 15.21
CA GLY A 173 24.89 -11.17 13.97
C GLY A 173 24.17 -11.78 12.75
N GLY A 174 22.87 -12.04 12.87
CA GLY A 174 22.07 -12.62 11.79
C GLY A 174 21.71 -11.61 10.69
N SER A 175 21.47 -12.13 9.48
CA SER A 175 20.95 -11.35 8.36
C SER A 175 19.42 -11.26 8.39
N LEU A 176 18.87 -10.14 7.90
CA LEU A 176 17.43 -9.94 7.80
C LEU A 176 16.97 -10.12 6.36
N ASN A 177 16.01 -11.03 6.15
CA ASN A 177 15.38 -11.21 4.84
C ASN A 177 14.48 -10.01 4.52
N LYS A 178 14.80 -9.34 3.41
CA LYS A 178 13.93 -8.34 2.79
C LYS A 178 13.06 -9.05 1.75
N PRO A 179 11.81 -8.64 1.56
CA PRO A 179 10.94 -9.26 0.57
C PRO A 179 11.61 -9.15 -0.81
N GLN A 180 11.81 -10.30 -1.46
CA GLN A 180 12.52 -10.39 -2.74
C GLN A 180 11.67 -10.01 -3.96
N THR A 181 10.37 -9.70 -3.80
CA THR A 181 9.46 -9.67 -4.98
C THR A 181 8.23 -8.78 -4.90
N ALA A 182 8.11 -7.88 -3.92
CA ALA A 182 7.10 -6.84 -4.00
C ALA A 182 7.68 -5.66 -4.77
N ASN A 183 7.14 -5.38 -5.96
CA ASN A 183 7.51 -4.23 -6.77
C ASN A 183 7.57 -3.01 -5.84
N GLN A 184 8.73 -2.39 -5.65
CA GLN A 184 8.94 -1.37 -4.61
C GLN A 184 7.89 -0.25 -4.68
N PHE A 185 7.38 0.01 -5.90
CA PHE A 185 6.26 0.89 -6.20
C PHE A 185 4.91 0.46 -5.60
N ILE A 186 4.60 -0.84 -5.51
CA ILE A 186 3.38 -1.36 -4.86
C ILE A 186 3.49 -1.21 -3.35
N VAL A 187 4.67 -1.44 -2.76
CA VAL A 187 4.89 -1.23 -1.32
C VAL A 187 4.82 0.26 -0.97
N GLU A 188 5.41 1.13 -1.79
CA GLU A 188 5.31 2.59 -1.61
C GLU A 188 3.88 3.08 -1.83
N PHE A 189 3.16 2.56 -2.83
CA PHE A 189 1.74 2.86 -3.06
C PHE A 189 0.87 2.37 -1.90
N GLU A 190 1.03 1.12 -1.46
CA GLU A 190 0.36 0.56 -0.29
C GLU A 190 0.62 1.41 0.94
N ASN A 191 1.87 1.82 1.19
CA ASN A 191 2.21 2.65 2.33
C ASN A 191 1.53 4.03 2.24
N ASN A 192 1.53 4.68 1.07
CA ASN A 192 0.85 5.97 0.88
C ASN A 192 -0.68 5.85 1.06
N VAL A 193 -1.28 4.80 0.51
CA VAL A 193 -2.72 4.52 0.67
C VAL A 193 -3.03 4.20 2.13
N LEU A 194 -2.24 3.37 2.79
CA LEU A 194 -2.41 3.00 4.20
C LEU A 194 -2.14 4.16 5.16
N GLU A 195 -1.21 5.07 4.87
CA GLU A 195 -1.01 6.32 5.63
C GLU A 195 -2.22 7.25 5.51
N ALA A 196 -2.81 7.37 4.31
CA ALA A 196 -4.03 8.15 4.11
C ALA A 196 -5.28 7.51 4.76
N LEU A 197 -5.32 6.18 4.87
CA LEU A 197 -6.45 5.41 5.41
C LEU A 197 -6.45 5.24 6.92
N LEU A 198 -5.28 5.23 7.54
CA LEU A 198 -5.15 5.01 8.96
C LEU A 198 -4.42 6.22 9.54
N PRO A 199 -5.16 7.14 10.17
CA PRO A 199 -4.55 8.24 10.89
C PRO A 199 -3.45 7.68 11.79
N LEU A 200 -2.29 8.36 11.82
CA LEU A 200 -1.48 8.33 13.02
C LEU A 200 -2.41 8.86 14.13
N HIS A 201 -2.51 8.13 15.24
CA HIS A 201 -3.44 8.26 16.37
C HIS A 201 -4.68 7.34 16.28
N ASP A 202 -4.92 6.37 17.16
CA ASP A 202 -4.98 6.45 18.65
C ASP A 202 -5.82 7.64 19.17
N GLU A 203 -6.75 8.18 18.37
CA GLU A 203 -7.73 9.20 18.81
C GLU A 203 -9.15 8.69 18.54
N VAL A 204 -9.57 7.64 19.26
CA VAL A 204 -10.87 7.49 19.95
C VAL A 204 -10.68 6.31 20.91
N ASP A 205 -9.95 6.55 22.00
CA ASP A 205 -10.01 5.75 23.23
C ASP A 205 -9.84 6.77 24.38
N ASP A 206 -10.83 7.66 24.50
CA ASP A 206 -11.18 8.35 25.75
C ASP A 206 -12.55 7.82 26.22
#